data_AF-A0AAN7FHZ4-F1
#
_entry.id   AF-A0AAN7FHZ4-F1
#
_cell.length_a   1.000
_cell.length_b   1.000
_cell.length_c   1.000
_cell.angle_alpha   90.00
_cell.angle_beta   90.00
_cell.angle_gamma   90.00
#
_symmetry.space_group_name_H-M   'P 1'
#
loop_
_entity.id
_entity.type
_entity.pdbx_description
1 polymer ?
#
loop_
_entity_poly.entity_id
_entity_poly.type
_entity_poly.pdbx_seq_one_letter_code
_entity_poly.pdbx_strand_id
1 'polypeptide(L)'
;MGGSSLQFLLTFILLLLYMKPNTGNNLGLADTHLGCKEYERQAFLKIKQDLIDDYGLLSSWSSNQDCCKWSGVRCSNQTGHIIMLNLNALSPCSRPLRGKLNASLIKLKYLTYLDLRFNDFNQSQIPEFIASLSNLRHLDLRSANFGRNIPF
;
A
#
# COMPACT_ATOMS: atom_id res chain seq x y z
N MET A 1 -11.43 43.77 -31.58
CA MET A 1 -11.97 42.49 -31.05
C MET A 1 -11.76 41.44 -32.13
N GLY A 2 -10.80 40.53 -31.97
CA GLY A 2 -10.50 39.53 -33.02
C GLY A 2 -9.29 38.64 -32.78
N GLY A 3 -8.87 38.43 -31.53
CA GLY A 3 -7.64 37.71 -31.18
C GLY A 3 -7.84 36.47 -30.31
N SER A 4 -9.03 35.86 -30.28
CA SER A 4 -9.31 34.75 -29.37
C SER A 4 -9.15 33.38 -30.03
N SER A 5 -9.62 33.20 -31.28
CA SER A 5 -9.71 31.86 -31.89
C SER A 5 -8.35 31.23 -32.21
N LEU A 6 -7.38 32.01 -32.70
CA LEU A 6 -6.08 31.47 -33.11
C LEU A 6 -5.23 31.07 -31.88
N GLN A 7 -5.36 31.83 -30.79
CA GLN A 7 -4.66 31.56 -29.54
C GLN A 7 -5.20 30.29 -28.86
N PHE A 8 -6.53 30.10 -28.84
CA PHE A 8 -7.12 28.85 -28.36
C PHE A 8 -6.67 27.65 -29.20
N LEU A 9 -6.61 27.79 -30.53
CA LEU A 9 -6.14 26.73 -31.42
C LEU A 9 -4.67 26.35 -31.13
N LEU A 10 -3.80 27.35 -30.94
CA LEU A 10 -2.38 27.13 -30.61
C LEU A 10 -2.21 26.46 -29.26
N THR A 11 -2.97 26.88 -28.23
CA THR A 11 -2.91 26.23 -26.90
C THR A 11 -3.40 24.79 -26.94
N PHE A 12 -4.42 24.49 -27.73
CA PHE A 12 -4.96 23.14 -27.89
C PHE A 12 -3.95 22.22 -28.59
N ILE A 13 -3.26 22.70 -29.63
CA ILE A 13 -2.20 21.95 -30.32
C ILE A 13 -1.03 21.66 -29.37
N LEU A 14 -0.61 22.63 -28.55
CA LEU A 14 0.43 22.42 -27.54
C LEU A 14 0.03 21.37 -26.51
N LEU A 15 -1.23 21.37 -26.05
CA LEU A 15 -1.77 20.33 -25.15
C LEU A 15 -1.73 18.95 -25.80
N LEU A 16 -2.12 18.81 -27.07
CA LEU A 16 -2.06 17.54 -27.80
C LEU A 16 -0.61 17.03 -27.97
N LEU A 17 0.36 17.93 -28.16
CA LEU A 17 1.78 17.56 -28.26
C LEU A 17 2.38 17.17 -26.89
N TYR A 18 1.82 17.65 -25.78
CA TYR A 18 2.20 17.25 -24.42
C TYR A 18 1.64 15.88 -24.02
N MET A 19 0.57 15.42 -24.67
CA MET A 19 0.04 14.08 -24.49
C MET A 19 0.93 13.10 -25.25
N LYS A 20 1.91 12.49 -24.56
CA LYS A 20 2.71 11.41 -25.15
C LYS A 20 1.77 10.33 -25.70
N PRO A 21 1.93 9.89 -26.95
CA PRO A 21 1.18 8.75 -27.46
C PRO A 21 1.53 7.53 -26.61
N ASN A 22 0.50 6.89 -26.04
CA ASN A 22 0.67 5.57 -25.44
C ASN A 22 0.79 4.56 -26.58
N THR A 23 1.99 4.42 -27.16
CA THR A 23 2.32 3.31 -28.03
C THR A 23 2.50 2.06 -27.17
N GLY A 24 1.37 1.50 -26.71
CA GLY A 24 1.33 0.19 -26.08
C GLY A 24 1.28 -0.90 -27.14
N ASN A 25 2.32 -1.03 -27.96
CA ASN A 25 2.53 -2.25 -28.75
C ASN A 25 3.42 -3.19 -27.94
N ASN A 26 2.84 -4.27 -27.43
CA ASN A 26 3.57 -5.50 -27.15
C ASN A 26 2.70 -6.69 -27.54
N LEU A 27 2.89 -7.18 -28.76
CA LEU A 27 2.76 -8.61 -29.06
C LEU A 27 3.97 -9.29 -28.39
N GLY A 28 3.83 -9.60 -27.11
CA GLY A 28 4.81 -10.34 -26.32
C GLY A 28 4.09 -11.50 -25.64
N LEU A 29 4.65 -12.71 -25.77
CA LEU A 29 4.26 -13.89 -25.00
C LEU A 29 3.89 -13.50 -23.57
N ALA A 30 2.73 -13.97 -23.10
CA ALA A 30 2.29 -13.79 -21.73
C ALA A 30 3.27 -14.49 -20.78
N ASP A 31 4.32 -13.78 -20.37
CA ASP A 31 4.94 -14.01 -19.09
C ASP A 31 3.93 -13.53 -18.04
N THR A 32 3.05 -14.44 -17.60
CA THR A 32 2.11 -14.18 -16.52
C THR A 32 2.88 -14.10 -15.21
N HIS A 33 3.75 -13.10 -15.07
CA HIS A 33 4.24 -12.71 -13.76
C HIS A 33 3.01 -12.22 -12.99
N LEU A 34 2.43 -13.10 -12.17
CA LEU A 34 1.33 -12.84 -11.23
C LEU A 34 1.81 -11.91 -10.11
N GLY A 35 2.28 -10.74 -10.50
CA GLY A 35 2.78 -9.72 -9.62
C GLY A 35 1.66 -8.99 -8.89
N CYS A 36 2.09 -8.25 -7.90
CA CYS A 36 1.29 -7.33 -7.11
C CYS A 36 0.35 -6.47 -7.96
N LYS A 37 -0.92 -6.34 -7.53
CA LYS A 37 -1.84 -5.39 -8.16
C LYS A 37 -1.45 -3.96 -7.82
N GLU A 38 -1.43 -3.09 -8.83
CA GLU A 38 -1.03 -1.69 -8.67
C GLU A 38 -1.81 -0.97 -7.56
N TYR A 39 -3.13 -1.20 -7.44
CA TYR A 39 -3.92 -0.56 -6.39
C TYR A 39 -3.57 -1.03 -4.97
N GLU A 40 -3.08 -2.27 -4.82
CA GLU A 40 -2.60 -2.82 -3.54
C GLU A 40 -1.22 -2.26 -3.20
N ARG A 41 -0.33 -2.17 -4.20
CA ARG A 41 0.97 -1.50 -4.08
C ARG A 41 0.81 -0.08 -3.56
N GLN A 42 -0.08 0.69 -4.17
CA GLN A 42 -0.35 2.08 -3.78
C GLN A 42 -0.98 2.18 -2.38
N ALA A 43 -1.83 1.23 -1.99
CA ALA A 43 -2.38 1.19 -0.65
C ALA A 43 -1.28 1.04 0.41
N PHE A 44 -0.33 0.16 0.19
CA PHE A 44 0.81 -0.04 1.09
C PHE A 44 1.79 1.11 1.11
N LEU A 45 2.05 1.77 -0.01
CA LEU A 45 2.88 2.98 -0.01
C LEU A 45 2.24 4.11 0.80
N LYS A 46 0.91 4.21 0.81
CA LYS A 46 0.19 5.13 1.70
C LYS A 46 0.29 4.72 3.18
N ILE A 47 0.24 3.42 3.48
CA ILE A 47 0.49 2.90 4.83
C ILE A 47 1.90 3.30 5.28
N LYS A 48 2.91 3.09 4.43
CA LYS A 48 4.30 3.45 4.71
C LYS A 48 4.49 4.94 4.99
N GLN A 49 3.75 5.82 4.31
CA GLN A 49 3.84 7.27 4.53
C GLN A 49 3.37 7.72 5.91
N ASP A 50 2.42 7.00 6.51
CA ASP A 50 1.84 7.32 7.81
C ASP A 50 2.52 6.58 8.99
N LEU A 51 3.36 5.61 8.67
CA LEU A 51 4.19 4.90 9.64
C LEU A 51 5.53 5.62 9.81
N ILE A 52 6.00 5.65 11.06
CA ILE A 52 7.35 6.10 11.39
C ILE A 52 8.22 4.84 11.51
N ASP A 53 9.21 4.73 10.65
CA ASP A 53 10.13 3.58 10.53
C ASP A 53 11.57 4.02 10.72
N ASP A 54 11.97 4.27 11.97
CA ASP A 54 13.33 4.73 12.32
C ASP A 54 14.41 3.68 12.03
N TYR A 55 14.01 2.42 11.83
CA TYR A 55 14.89 1.25 11.77
C TYR A 55 14.99 0.59 10.40
N GLY A 56 14.22 1.07 9.42
CA GLY A 56 14.23 0.60 8.04
C GLY A 56 13.57 -0.77 7.83
N LEU A 57 12.59 -1.15 8.66
CA LEU A 57 11.82 -2.39 8.48
C LEU A 57 11.06 -2.41 7.14
N LEU A 58 10.63 -1.23 6.67
CA LEU A 58 9.89 -1.05 5.43
C LEU A 58 10.82 -0.65 4.27
N SER A 59 12.14 -0.83 4.39
CA SER A 59 13.13 -0.43 3.39
C SER A 59 12.92 -1.11 2.03
N SER A 60 12.44 -2.36 2.01
CA SER A 60 12.12 -3.09 0.77
C SER A 60 10.89 -2.56 0.04
N TRP A 61 10.04 -1.77 0.71
CA TRP A 61 8.81 -1.25 0.12
C TRP A 61 9.11 -0.08 -0.81
N SER A 62 9.17 -0.36 -2.12
CA SER A 62 9.60 0.60 -3.15
C SER A 62 8.61 0.69 -4.30
N SER A 63 8.46 1.87 -4.89
CA SER A 63 7.57 2.08 -6.03
C SER A 63 7.94 1.28 -7.28
N ASN A 64 9.21 0.89 -7.38
CA ASN A 64 9.77 0.28 -8.59
C ASN A 64 9.95 -1.24 -8.45
N GLN A 65 9.37 -1.85 -7.40
CA GLN A 65 9.46 -3.28 -7.15
C GLN A 65 8.08 -3.91 -7.02
N ASP A 66 7.99 -5.18 -7.38
CA ASP A 66 6.81 -6.00 -7.13
C ASP A 66 6.58 -6.14 -5.62
N CYS A 67 5.41 -5.70 -5.14
CA CYS A 67 5.11 -5.73 -3.71
C CYS A 67 5.02 -7.13 -3.12
N CYS A 68 4.85 -8.17 -3.94
CA CYS A 68 4.93 -9.56 -3.48
C CYS A 68 6.34 -9.98 -3.05
N LYS A 69 7.37 -9.15 -3.34
CA LYS A 69 8.76 -9.34 -2.91
C LYS A 69 9.11 -8.49 -1.68
N TRP A 70 8.18 -7.66 -1.18
CA TRP A 70 8.44 -6.83 -0.03
C TRP A 70 8.51 -7.66 1.26
N SER A 71 9.40 -7.24 2.16
CA SER A 71 9.52 -7.82 3.49
C SER A 71 8.19 -7.72 4.22
N GLY A 72 7.75 -8.84 4.78
CA GLY A 72 6.48 -8.92 5.52
C GLY A 72 5.23 -9.03 4.65
N VAL A 73 5.34 -9.00 3.31
CA VAL A 73 4.20 -9.13 2.40
C VAL A 73 4.21 -10.51 1.75
N ARG A 74 3.04 -11.16 1.69
CA ARG A 74 2.85 -12.38 0.91
C ARG A 74 1.61 -12.30 0.05
N CYS A 75 1.78 -12.68 -1.21
CA CYS A 75 0.72 -12.75 -2.21
C CYS A 75 0.21 -14.18 -2.42
N SER A 76 -1.01 -14.30 -2.94
CA SER A 76 -1.56 -15.54 -3.45
C SER A 76 -0.87 -15.91 -4.77
N ASN A 77 -0.31 -17.12 -4.83
CA ASN A 77 0.32 -17.63 -6.06
C ASN A 77 -0.67 -17.83 -7.22
N GLN A 78 -1.98 -17.81 -6.95
CA GLN A 78 -3.03 -18.03 -7.95
C GLN A 78 -3.56 -16.73 -8.55
N THR A 79 -3.62 -15.66 -7.75
CA THR A 79 -4.29 -14.41 -8.14
C THR A 79 -3.36 -13.18 -8.14
N GLY A 80 -2.21 -13.27 -7.47
CA GLY A 80 -1.29 -12.16 -7.24
C GLY A 80 -1.79 -11.16 -6.19
N HIS A 81 -2.93 -11.41 -5.54
CA HIS A 81 -3.44 -10.55 -4.48
C HIS A 81 -2.68 -10.73 -3.17
N ILE A 82 -2.52 -9.64 -2.42
CA ILE A 82 -1.89 -9.68 -1.10
C ILE A 82 -2.84 -10.33 -0.10
N ILE A 83 -2.36 -11.39 0.54
CA ILE A 83 -3.13 -12.19 1.50
C ILE A 83 -2.59 -12.10 2.92
N MET A 84 -1.36 -11.62 3.11
CA MET A 84 -0.72 -11.52 4.42
C MET A 84 0.15 -10.28 4.50
N LEU A 85 0.01 -9.58 5.63
CA LEU A 85 0.87 -8.49 6.07
C LEU A 85 1.41 -8.84 7.46
N ASN A 86 2.72 -8.93 7.56
CA ASN A 86 3.44 -9.19 8.78
C ASN A 86 4.41 -8.04 9.05
N LEU A 87 4.05 -7.17 9.99
CA LEU A 87 4.84 -6.05 10.47
C LEU A 87 5.25 -6.24 11.92
N ASN A 88 5.38 -7.48 12.39
CA ASN A 88 5.85 -7.71 13.75
C ASN A 88 7.29 -7.17 13.92
N ALA A 89 7.54 -6.50 15.04
CA ALA A 89 8.84 -5.94 15.36
C ALA A 89 9.65 -6.85 16.31
N LEU A 90 9.56 -8.18 16.14
CA LEU A 90 10.36 -9.15 16.89
C LEU A 90 11.84 -9.05 16.49
N SER A 91 12.57 -8.15 17.15
CA SER A 91 14.02 -8.01 17.03
C SER A 91 14.62 -7.90 18.43
N PRO A 92 15.83 -8.46 18.67
CA PRO A 92 16.53 -8.31 19.95
C PRO A 92 16.72 -6.86 20.41
N CYS A 93 16.74 -5.92 19.47
CA CYS A 93 16.94 -4.49 19.77
C CYS A 93 15.65 -3.67 19.86
N SER A 94 14.47 -4.30 19.69
CA SER A 94 13.17 -3.65 19.50
C SER A 94 13.20 -2.61 18.37
N ARG A 95 12.58 -2.92 17.24
CA ARG A 95 12.51 -2.01 16.08
C ARG A 95 11.07 -1.61 15.81
N PRO A 96 10.36 -0.99 16.77
CA PRO A 96 8.93 -0.77 16.64
C PRO A 96 8.67 0.22 15.50
N LEU A 97 7.66 -0.09 14.70
CA LEU A 97 6.99 0.92 13.90
C LEU A 97 6.16 1.80 14.83
N ARG A 98 6.14 3.10 14.55
CA ARG A 98 5.31 4.09 15.25
C ARG A 98 4.39 4.79 14.26
N GLY A 99 3.66 5.81 14.72
CA GLY A 99 2.75 6.59 13.89
C GLY A 99 1.35 6.00 13.87
N LYS A 100 0.69 6.01 12.70
CA LYS A 100 -0.71 5.60 12.56
C LYS A 100 -0.89 4.61 11.41
N LEU A 101 -1.83 3.69 11.58
CA LEU A 101 -2.22 2.78 10.50
C LEU A 101 -3.14 3.53 9.52
N ASN A 102 -2.78 3.57 8.23
CA ASN A 102 -3.54 4.28 7.21
C ASN A 102 -4.80 3.48 6.79
N ALA A 103 -5.93 4.17 6.64
CA ALA A 103 -7.20 3.57 6.20
C ALA A 103 -7.16 2.94 4.80
N SER A 104 -6.13 3.21 3.99
CA SER A 104 -5.89 2.54 2.71
C SER A 104 -5.77 1.02 2.85
N LEU A 105 -5.53 0.50 4.06
CA LEU A 105 -5.56 -0.94 4.36
C LEU A 105 -6.89 -1.60 3.91
N ILE A 106 -8.02 -0.88 3.90
CA ILE A 106 -9.32 -1.40 3.42
C ILE A 106 -9.30 -1.81 1.94
N LYS A 107 -8.33 -1.33 1.16
CA LYS A 107 -8.17 -1.71 -0.24
C LYS A 107 -7.63 -3.13 -0.41
N LEU A 108 -7.04 -3.70 0.65
CA LEU A 108 -6.51 -5.06 0.67
C LEU A 108 -7.62 -6.07 0.96
N LYS A 109 -8.58 -6.16 0.04
CA LYS A 109 -9.81 -6.97 0.22
C LYS A 109 -9.54 -8.46 0.43
N TYR A 110 -8.38 -8.96 0.01
CA TYR A 110 -7.98 -10.37 0.13
C TYR A 110 -7.08 -10.65 1.34
N LEU A 111 -6.82 -9.64 2.18
CA LEU A 111 -5.98 -9.80 3.36
C LEU A 111 -6.63 -10.76 4.34
N THR A 112 -5.95 -11.88 4.61
CA THR A 112 -6.39 -12.91 5.57
C THR A 112 -5.60 -12.87 6.88
N TYR A 113 -4.42 -12.25 6.86
CA TYR A 113 -3.50 -12.23 7.99
C TYR A 113 -2.90 -10.83 8.18
N LEU A 114 -3.04 -10.30 9.39
CA LEU A 114 -2.45 -9.04 9.84
C LEU A 114 -1.76 -9.24 11.19
N ASP A 115 -0.44 -9.11 11.23
CA ASP A 115 0.36 -9.13 12.46
C ASP A 115 1.08 -7.80 12.65
N LEU A 116 0.73 -7.09 13.72
CA LEU A 116 1.27 -5.80 14.11
C LEU A 116 1.97 -5.84 15.47
N ARG A 117 2.32 -7.04 15.97
CA ARG A 117 2.88 -7.19 17.31
C ARG A 117 4.17 -6.44 17.53
N PHE A 118 4.42 -6.06 18.78
CA PHE A 118 5.66 -5.42 19.25
C PHE A 118 5.96 -4.06 18.61
N ASN A 119 4.97 -3.43 17.98
CA ASN A 119 5.05 -2.05 17.53
C ASN A 119 4.65 -1.07 18.64
N ASP A 120 4.82 0.22 18.39
CA ASP A 120 4.46 1.28 19.32
C ASP A 120 3.52 2.29 18.66
N PHE A 121 2.22 1.99 18.69
CA PHE A 121 1.17 2.89 18.22
C PHE A 121 0.76 3.94 19.26
N ASN A 122 1.60 4.22 20.27
CA ASN A 122 1.47 5.34 21.21
C ASN A 122 0.09 5.48 21.87
N GLN A 123 -0.47 4.38 22.39
CA GLN A 123 -1.79 4.31 23.01
C GLN A 123 -2.94 4.80 22.11
N SER A 124 -2.73 4.87 20.79
CA SER A 124 -3.77 5.25 19.85
C SER A 124 -4.91 4.23 19.80
N GLN A 125 -6.08 4.67 19.40
CA GLN A 125 -7.22 3.78 19.23
C GLN A 125 -6.97 2.77 18.10
N ILE A 126 -7.41 1.53 18.30
CA ILE A 126 -7.44 0.54 17.23
C ILE A 126 -8.39 1.07 16.13
N PRO A 127 -7.92 1.25 14.89
CA PRO A 127 -8.77 1.85 13.86
C PRO A 127 -9.98 0.98 13.49
N GLU A 128 -11.17 1.59 13.46
CA GLU A 128 -12.44 0.92 13.15
C GLU A 128 -12.43 0.23 11.78
N PHE A 129 -11.67 0.77 10.82
CA PHE A 129 -11.58 0.19 9.48
C PHE A 129 -10.99 -1.24 9.46
N ILE A 130 -10.33 -1.70 10.54
CA ILE A 130 -9.89 -3.10 10.66
C ILE A 130 -11.10 -4.04 10.58
N ALA A 131 -12.25 -3.65 11.13
CA ALA A 131 -13.49 -4.41 11.05
C ALA A 131 -14.03 -4.53 9.61
N SER A 132 -13.63 -3.63 8.71
CA SER A 132 -14.03 -3.68 7.30
C SER A 132 -13.23 -4.70 6.46
N LEU A 133 -12.20 -5.32 7.04
CA LEU A 133 -11.39 -6.36 6.38
C LEU A 133 -12.10 -7.72 6.45
N SER A 134 -13.12 -7.91 5.63
CA SER A 134 -14.03 -9.08 5.69
C SER A 134 -13.36 -10.46 5.51
N ASN A 135 -12.21 -10.52 4.84
CA ASN A 135 -11.45 -11.75 4.65
C ASN A 135 -10.42 -12.02 5.74
N LEU A 136 -10.26 -11.12 6.72
CA LEU A 136 -9.31 -11.29 7.80
C LEU A 136 -9.70 -12.51 8.64
N ARG A 137 -8.72 -13.36 8.93
CA ARG A 137 -8.85 -14.58 9.75
C ARG A 137 -7.88 -14.58 10.92
N HIS A 138 -6.78 -13.85 10.79
CA HIS A 138 -5.79 -13.66 11.84
C HIS A 138 -5.50 -12.17 12.01
N LEU A 139 -5.70 -11.68 13.23
CA LEU A 139 -5.35 -10.35 13.67
C LEU A 139 -4.55 -10.47 14.97
N ASP A 140 -3.30 -10.02 14.96
CA ASP A 140 -2.47 -10.00 16.15
C ASP A 140 -1.98 -8.58 16.46
N LEU A 141 -2.47 -8.04 17.58
CA LEU A 141 -2.17 -6.70 18.07
C LEU A 141 -1.41 -6.74 19.41
N ARG A 142 -0.94 -7.92 19.85
CA ARG A 142 -0.28 -8.07 21.15
C ARG A 142 0.97 -7.19 21.22
N SER A 143 1.12 -6.50 22.34
CA SER A 143 2.27 -5.61 22.58
C SER A 143 2.48 -4.54 21.49
N ALA A 144 1.42 -4.13 20.78
CA ALA A 144 1.50 -3.08 19.76
C ALA A 144 1.27 -1.65 20.31
N ASN A 145 1.13 -1.52 21.63
CA ASN A 145 0.84 -0.26 22.32
C ASN A 145 -0.42 0.48 21.81
N PHE A 146 -1.45 -0.24 21.37
CA PHE A 146 -2.78 0.36 21.16
C PHE A 146 -3.49 0.64 22.50
N GLY A 147 -4.35 1.64 22.52
CA GLY A 147 -5.23 1.96 23.65
C GLY A 147 -6.27 0.87 23.89
N ARG A 148 -6.92 0.93 25.05
CA ARG A 148 -7.81 -0.15 25.56
C ARG A 148 -9.18 -0.24 24.86
N ASN A 149 -9.51 0.72 24.00
CA ASN A 149 -10.82 0.79 23.36
C ASN A 149 -10.85 -0.14 22.14
N ILE A 150 -11.58 -1.25 22.29
CA ILE A 150 -11.96 -2.08 21.15
C ILE A 150 -13.03 -1.30 20.37
N PRO A 151 -12.84 -1.04 19.06
CA PRO A 151 -13.83 -0.34 18.24
C PRO A 151 -15.15 -1.14 18.17
N PHE A 152 -16.27 -0.42 18.27
CA PHE A 152 -17.63 -0.96 18.16
C PHE A 152 -18.11 -1.00 16.70
#